data_AF-A0ABF7QNV6-F1
#
_entry.id   AF-A0ABF7QNV6-F1
#
_cell.length_a   1.000
_cell.length_b   1.000
_cell.length_c   1.000
_cell.angle_alpha   90.00
_cell.angle_beta   90.00
_cell.angle_gamma   90.00
#
_symmetry.space_group_name_H-M   'P 1'
#
loop_
_entity.id
_entity.type
_entity.pdbx_description
1 polymer ?
#
loop_
_entity_poly.entity_id
_entity_poly.type
_entity_poly.pdbx_seq_one_letter_code
_entity_poly.pdbx_strand_id
1 'polypeptide(L)' 'MTATVDAARRVQKQEVRFVTFHCCPACDRILSIPEIIERHCERCDAQVLPKEVREAA' A
#
# COMPACT_ATOMS: atom_id res chain seq x y z
N MET A 1 -10.66 21.18 -22.52
CA MET A 1 -11.06 20.53 -21.25
C MET A 1 -10.43 19.14 -21.02
N THR A 2 -9.68 18.58 -21.98
CA THR A 2 -8.98 17.28 -21.84
C THR A 2 -7.57 17.43 -21.23
N ALA A 3 -6.87 18.51 -21.56
CA ALA A 3 -5.51 18.77 -21.07
C ALA A 3 -5.41 18.89 -19.53
N THR A 4 -6.43 19.43 -18.88
CA THR A 4 -6.50 19.54 -17.41
C THR A 4 -6.74 18.18 -16.74
N VAL A 5 -7.52 17.31 -17.38
CA VAL A 5 -7.78 15.94 -16.89
C VAL A 5 -6.52 15.07 -17.03
N ASP A 6 -5.79 15.21 -18.14
CA ASP A 6 -4.54 14.48 -18.34
C ASP A 6 -3.43 14.93 -17.39
N ALA A 7 -3.35 16.23 -17.09
CA ALA A 7 -2.43 16.77 -16.08
C ALA A 7 -2.75 16.22 -14.68
N ALA A 8 -4.03 16.25 -14.29
CA ALA A 8 -4.47 15.69 -13.00
C ALA A 8 -4.14 14.20 -12.89
N ARG A 9 -4.38 13.41 -13.94
CA ARG A 9 -4.05 11.97 -13.96
C ARG A 9 -2.55 11.70 -13.83
N ARG A 10 -1.68 12.56 -14.37
CA ARG A 10 -0.22 12.41 -14.25
C ARG A 10 0.26 12.69 -12.83
N VAL A 11 -0.26 13.75 -12.19
CA VAL A 11 0.02 14.08 -10.79
C VAL A 11 -0.47 12.94 -9.88
N GLN A 12 -1.69 12.46 -10.09
CA GLN A 12 -2.25 11.36 -9.31
C GLN A 12 -1.46 10.05 -9.48
N LYS A 13 -1.01 9.71 -10.72
CA LYS A 13 -0.13 8.55 -10.94
C LYS A 13 1.24 8.67 -10.27
N GLN A 14 1.73 9.90 -10.09
CA GLN A 14 2.99 10.15 -9.39
C GLN A 14 2.82 9.96 -7.87
N GLU A 15 1.67 10.34 -7.30
CA GLU A 15 1.34 10.06 -5.89
C GLU A 15 1.00 8.57 -5.64
N VAL A 16 0.41 7.87 -6.60
CA VAL A 16 0.10 6.43 -6.47
C VAL A 16 1.34 5.53 -6.62
N ARG A 17 2.53 6.09 -6.93
CA ARG A 17 3.79 5.34 -6.83
C ARG A 17 4.17 4.96 -5.40
N PHE A 18 3.49 5.50 -4.39
CA PHE A 18 3.68 5.18 -2.98
C PHE A 18 2.80 4.03 -2.48
N VAL A 19 2.30 3.14 -3.34
CA VAL A 19 1.80 1.85 -2.83
C VAL A 19 3.02 1.00 -2.47
N THR A 20 3.66 1.33 -1.36
CA THR A 20 4.51 0.37 -0.66
C THR A 20 3.57 -0.75 -0.26
N PHE A 21 3.58 -1.84 -1.04
CA PHE A 21 2.74 -2.99 -0.76
C PHE A 21 3.09 -3.48 0.65
N HIS A 22 2.12 -3.43 1.56
CA HIS A 22 2.29 -3.99 2.88
C HIS A 22 2.29 -5.51 2.74
N CYS A 23 3.43 -6.13 3.01
CA CYS A 23 3.56 -7.58 2.97
C CYS A 23 3.44 -8.18 4.38
N CYS A 24 2.88 -9.38 4.47
CA CYS A 24 2.88 -10.17 5.69
C CYS A 24 4.33 -10.54 6.06
N PRO A 25 4.81 -10.28 7.29
CA PRO A 25 6.17 -10.63 7.69
C PRO A 25 6.41 -12.14 7.84
N ALA A 26 5.34 -12.96 7.87
CA ALA A 26 5.44 -14.40 8.05
C ALA A 26 5.41 -15.18 6.73
N CYS A 27 4.75 -14.66 5.69
CA CYS A 27 4.60 -15.37 4.41
C CYS A 27 4.90 -14.53 3.17
N ASP A 28 5.37 -13.30 3.35
CA ASP A 28 5.72 -12.33 2.29
C ASP A 28 4.61 -12.04 1.27
N ARG A 29 3.37 -12.44 1.57
CA ARG A 29 2.20 -12.16 0.74
C ARG A 29 1.84 -10.69 0.85
N ILE A 30 1.50 -10.08 -0.28
CA ILE A 30 0.89 -8.75 -0.33
C ILE A 30 -0.48 -8.80 0.37
N LEU A 31 -0.65 -7.96 1.39
CA LEU A 31 -1.89 -7.81 2.12
C LEU A 31 -2.84 -6.90 1.36
N SER A 32 -4.11 -7.26 1.37
CA SER A 32 -5.20 -6.41 0.90
C SER A 32 -5.44 -5.23 1.86
N ILE A 33 -6.18 -4.21 1.41
CA ILE A 33 -6.53 -3.05 2.25
C ILE A 33 -7.22 -3.47 3.57
N PRO A 34 -8.21 -4.40 3.58
CA PRO A 34 -8.79 -4.89 4.83
C PRO A 34 -7.76 -5.55 5.76
N GLU A 35 -6.93 -6.46 5.23
CA GLU A 35 -5.85 -7.12 5.98
C GLU A 35 -4.87 -6.12 6.62
N ILE A 36 -4.58 -5.00 5.96
CA ILE A 36 -3.73 -3.93 6.47
C ILE A 36 -4.42 -3.16 7.61
N ILE A 37 -5.69 -2.78 7.42
CA ILE A 37 -6.48 -2.03 8.42
C ILE A 37 -6.67 -2.86 9.69
N GLU A 38 -7.02 -4.13 9.51
CA GLU A 38 -7.30 -5.09 10.59
C GLU A 38 -6.02 -5.72 11.17
N ARG A 39 -4.86 -5.45 10.57
CA ARG A 39 -3.56 -5.96 11.03
C ARG A 39 -3.55 -7.48 11.10
N HIS A 40 -4.08 -8.13 10.08
CA HIS A 40 -4.29 -9.57 10.04
C HIS A 40 -3.93 -10.10 8.65
N CYS A 41 -3.30 -11.27 8.59
CA CYS A 41 -3.12 -11.99 7.33
C CYS A 41 -4.05 -13.21 7.29
N GLU A 42 -4.95 -13.24 6.31
CA GLU A 42 -5.95 -14.31 6.15
C GLU A 42 -5.30 -15.68 5.90
N ARG A 43 -4.08 -15.69 5.36
CA ARG A 43 -3.37 -16.94 5.06
C ARG A 43 -2.71 -17.56 6.30
N CYS A 44 -2.13 -16.73 7.14
CA CYS A 44 -1.33 -17.17 8.28
C CYS A 44 -2.11 -17.15 9.60
N ASP A 45 -3.28 -16.53 9.58
CA ASP A 45 -4.04 -16.15 10.77
C ASP A 45 -3.18 -15.37 11.79
N ALA A 46 -2.16 -14.68 11.28
CA ALA A 46 -1.14 -14.03 12.07
C ALA A 46 -1.46 -12.55 12.19
N GLN A 47 -1.27 -12.01 13.40
CA GLN A 47 -1.35 -10.57 13.63
C GLN A 47 -0.15 -9.88 12.96
N VAL A 48 -0.44 -8.94 12.06
CA VAL A 48 0.56 -8.15 11.34
C VAL A 48 0.78 -6.84 12.08
N LEU A 49 1.92 -6.71 12.75
CA LEU A 49 2.29 -5.43 13.36
C LEU A 49 2.73 -4.45 12.26
N PRO A 50 2.21 -3.21 12.24
CA PRO A 50 2.69 -2.19 11.33
C PRO A 50 4.19 -1.97 11.57
N LYS A 51 5.01 -2.19 10.56
CA LYS A 51 6.40 -1.71 10.57
C LYS A 51 6.36 -0.26 10.11
N GLU A 52 6.94 0.63 10.90
CA GLU A 52 7.14 2.02 10.47
C GLU A 52 7.95 2.02 9.17
N VAL A 53 7.31 2.41 8.09
CA VAL A 53 8.01 2.71 6.84
C VAL A 53 8.54 4.13 7.00
N ARG A 54 9.81 4.26 7.40
CA ARG A 54 10.51 5.54 7.27
C ARG A 54 10.74 5.79 5.79
N GLU A 55 10.13 6.84 5.25
CA GLU A 55 10.52 7.35 3.95
C GLU A 55 12.03 7.65 4.00
N ALA A 56 12.81 6.99 3.17
CA ALA A 56 14.20 7.36 2.97
C ALA A 56 14.18 8.73 2.28
N ALA A 57 14.67 9.74 2.99
CA ALA A 57 14.79 11.12 2.51
C ALA A 57 15.68 11.23 1.26
#